data_AF-A0A3M1I4B5-F1
#
_entry.id   AF-A0A3M1I4B5-F1
#
_cell.length_a   1.000
_cell.length_b   1.000
_cell.length_c   1.000
_cell.angle_alpha   90.00
_cell.angle_beta   90.00
_cell.angle_gamma   90.00
#
_symmetry.space_group_name_H-M   'P 1'
#
loop_
_entity.id
_entity.type
_entity.pdbx_description
1 polymer ?
#
loop_
_entity_poly.entity_id
_entity_poly.type
_entity_poly.pdbx_seq_one_letter_code
_entity_poly.pdbx_strand_id
1 'polypeptide(L)'
;MERYREILDRKVATVQDVVDLTLMQKGKYKAEANVSERIGDFVRLTGLAIAEEDLSAPAQRGFVSKVLLKTLKLKEGFWYWLTGWERYALRDIQDAGIMKPFYSQWSKLSGSQLIGVFNAALEVEKKRNHIEEEIPEVKEEQKSSQEKSLDESKTGNNDLSNSDESLKSNKKE
;
A
#
# COMPACT_ATOMS: atom_id res chain seq x y z
N MET A 1 -9.37 22.72 12.90
CA MET A 1 -10.36 21.67 13.23
C MET A 1 -11.75 21.93 12.63
N GLU A 2 -12.02 23.11 12.05
CA GLU A 2 -13.33 23.45 11.45
C GLU A 2 -13.71 22.53 10.28
N ARG A 3 -12.77 22.28 9.36
CA ARG A 3 -12.98 21.37 8.23
C ARG A 3 -13.45 19.95 8.61
N TYR A 4 -12.94 19.40 9.71
CA TYR A 4 -13.36 18.08 10.18
C TYR A 4 -14.83 18.07 10.60
N ARG A 5 -15.29 19.15 11.26
CA ARG A 5 -16.70 19.31 11.66
C ARG A 5 -17.60 19.48 10.44
N GLU A 6 -17.18 20.28 9.46
CA GLU A 6 -17.91 20.39 8.19
C GLU A 6 -18.10 19.04 7.52
N ILE A 7 -17.05 18.22 7.47
CA ILE A 7 -17.13 16.88 6.90
C ILE A 7 -18.12 16.03 7.69
N LEU A 8 -18.06 16.04 9.03
CA LEU A 8 -18.94 15.25 9.90
C LEU A 8 -20.43 15.47 9.60
N ASP A 9 -20.81 16.73 9.37
CA ASP A 9 -22.21 17.13 9.16
C ASP A 9 -22.71 16.91 7.72
N ARG A 10 -21.86 16.47 6.78
CA ARG A 10 -22.27 16.22 5.41
C ARG A 10 -23.21 15.02 5.29
N LYS A 11 -24.35 15.23 4.62
CA LYS A 11 -25.27 14.15 4.21
C LYS A 11 -24.59 13.15 3.26
N VAL A 12 -23.76 13.64 2.35
CA VAL A 12 -22.97 12.86 1.41
C VAL A 12 -21.56 13.46 1.37
N ALA A 13 -20.56 12.67 1.75
CA ALA A 13 -19.17 13.07 1.64
C ALA A 13 -18.72 13.06 0.17
N THR A 14 -17.71 13.87 -0.16
CA THR A 14 -17.14 13.95 -1.50
C THR A 14 -15.72 13.39 -1.54
N VAL A 15 -15.18 13.19 -2.74
CA VAL A 15 -13.78 12.80 -2.94
C VAL A 15 -12.84 13.81 -2.28
N GLN A 16 -13.15 15.11 -2.30
CA GLN A 16 -12.38 16.12 -1.55
C GLN A 16 -12.31 15.83 -0.06
N ASP A 17 -13.41 15.40 0.55
CA ASP A 17 -13.43 15.08 1.98
C ASP A 17 -12.52 13.86 2.29
N VAL A 18 -12.43 12.90 1.37
CA VAL A 18 -11.49 11.76 1.47
C VAL A 18 -10.04 12.23 1.40
N VAL A 19 -9.73 13.13 0.47
CA VAL A 19 -8.39 13.74 0.32
C VAL A 19 -8.00 14.48 1.60
N ASP A 20 -8.88 15.37 2.06
CA ASP A 20 -8.65 16.19 3.26
C ASP A 20 -8.43 15.31 4.50
N LEU A 21 -9.29 14.31 4.74
CA LEU A 21 -9.14 13.39 5.87
C LEU A 21 -7.86 12.54 5.78
N THR A 22 -7.49 12.08 4.59
CA THR A 22 -6.24 11.33 4.39
C THR A 22 -5.02 12.18 4.76
N LEU A 23 -5.00 13.43 4.30
CA LEU A 23 -3.92 14.36 4.64
C LEU A 23 -3.93 14.71 6.13
N MET A 24 -5.10 14.89 6.74
CA MET A 24 -5.21 15.16 8.19
C MET A 24 -4.67 14.00 9.00
N GLN A 25 -5.06 12.76 8.67
CA GLN A 25 -4.61 11.54 9.34
C GLN A 25 -3.08 11.40 9.30
N LYS A 26 -2.46 11.81 8.19
CA LYS A 26 -1.01 11.71 7.98
C LYS A 26 -0.26 12.99 8.37
N GLY A 27 -0.92 13.97 8.99
CA GLY A 27 -0.31 15.22 9.44
C GLY A 27 0.19 16.14 8.31
N LYS A 28 -0.32 15.96 7.09
CA LYS A 28 0.07 16.72 5.88
C LYS A 28 -0.99 17.73 5.44
N TYR A 29 -2.10 17.84 6.17
CA TYR A 29 -3.17 18.76 5.80
C TYR A 29 -2.76 20.22 6.06
N LYS A 30 -2.82 21.04 5.01
CA LYS A 30 -2.59 22.48 5.05
C LYS A 30 -3.88 23.21 4.69
N ALA A 31 -4.47 23.92 5.65
CA ALA A 31 -5.75 24.60 5.46
C ALA A 31 -5.65 25.73 4.42
N GLU A 32 -4.53 26.46 4.40
CA GLU A 32 -4.28 27.60 3.51
C GLU A 32 -3.79 27.19 2.12
N ALA A 33 -3.40 25.92 1.93
CA ALA A 33 -2.97 25.42 0.63
C ALA A 33 -4.12 25.48 -0.37
N ASN A 34 -3.79 25.69 -1.65
CA ASN A 34 -4.79 25.58 -2.70
C ASN A 34 -5.18 24.10 -2.93
N VAL A 35 -6.27 23.89 -3.68
CA VAL A 35 -6.81 22.55 -3.96
C VAL A 35 -5.78 21.68 -4.68
N SER A 36 -5.12 22.23 -5.71
CA SER A 36 -4.12 21.51 -6.51
C SER A 36 -2.93 21.00 -5.69
N GLU A 37 -2.41 21.79 -4.73
CA GLU A 37 -1.34 21.38 -3.84
C GLU A 37 -1.78 20.21 -2.95
N ARG A 38 -3.00 20.27 -2.39
CA ARG A 38 -3.55 19.17 -1.59
C ARG A 38 -3.71 17.89 -2.42
N ILE A 39 -4.19 17.98 -3.66
CA ILE A 39 -4.23 16.83 -4.57
C ILE A 39 -2.82 16.29 -4.81
N GLY A 40 -1.85 17.16 -5.09
CA GLY A 40 -0.46 16.76 -5.32
C GLY A 40 0.14 16.00 -4.14
N ASP A 41 -0.07 16.49 -2.91
CA ASP A 41 0.38 15.83 -1.69
C ASP A 41 -0.35 14.49 -1.45
N PHE A 42 -1.64 14.43 -1.78
CA PHE A 42 -2.41 13.19 -1.72
C PHE A 42 -1.91 12.14 -2.72
N VAL A 43 -1.64 12.54 -3.97
CA VAL A 43 -1.11 11.65 -5.02
C VAL A 43 0.26 11.12 -4.60
N ARG A 44 1.14 11.97 -4.06
CA ARG A 44 2.45 11.54 -3.54
C ARG A 44 2.33 10.53 -2.40
N LEU A 45 1.29 10.67 -1.58
CA LEU A 45 1.09 9.80 -0.41
C LEU A 45 0.46 8.45 -0.79
N THR A 46 -0.44 8.43 -1.78
CA THR A 46 -1.26 7.26 -2.11
C THR A 46 -0.87 6.58 -3.42
N GLY A 47 -0.20 7.30 -4.32
CA GLY A 47 0.02 6.90 -5.72
C GLY A 47 -1.25 6.94 -6.59
N LEU A 48 -2.36 7.51 -6.10
CA LEU A 48 -3.63 7.53 -6.80
C LEU A 48 -3.86 8.90 -7.44
N ALA A 49 -3.89 8.93 -8.77
CA ALA A 49 -4.26 10.12 -9.53
C ALA A 49 -5.75 10.42 -9.37
N ILE A 50 -6.08 11.70 -9.16
CA ILE A 50 -7.43 12.24 -9.08
C ILE A 50 -7.46 13.54 -9.88
N ALA A 51 -8.48 13.72 -10.70
CA ALA A 51 -8.69 14.96 -11.42
C ALA A 51 -9.47 15.97 -10.53
N GLU A 52 -9.23 17.27 -10.71
CA GLU A 52 -9.84 18.29 -9.83
C GLU A 52 -11.37 18.33 -9.99
N GLU A 53 -11.87 18.06 -11.20
CA GLU A 53 -13.30 17.94 -11.51
C GLU A 53 -14.00 16.83 -10.71
N ASP A 54 -13.29 15.75 -10.36
CA ASP A 54 -13.82 14.61 -9.63
C ASP A 54 -13.94 14.89 -8.12
N LEU A 55 -13.36 15.97 -7.61
CA LEU A 55 -13.36 16.28 -6.18
C LEU A 55 -14.76 16.49 -5.60
N SER A 56 -15.67 16.99 -6.43
CA SER A 56 -17.08 17.20 -6.08
C SER A 56 -17.90 15.91 -6.12
N ALA A 57 -17.37 14.84 -6.73
CA ALA A 57 -18.06 13.58 -6.85
C ALA A 57 -18.29 12.94 -5.46
N PRO A 58 -19.39 12.19 -5.27
CA PRO A 58 -19.65 11.48 -4.03
C PRO A 58 -18.52 10.50 -3.67
N ALA A 59 -18.13 10.48 -2.40
CA ALA A 59 -17.21 9.49 -1.85
C ALA A 59 -17.89 8.12 -1.83
N GLN A 60 -17.43 7.24 -2.72
CA GLN A 60 -17.88 5.87 -2.78
C GLN A 60 -16.97 4.95 -1.95
N ARG A 61 -17.54 3.90 -1.39
CA ARG A 61 -16.80 2.94 -0.55
C ARG A 61 -15.63 2.31 -1.28
N GLY A 62 -15.78 1.97 -2.56
CA GLY A 62 -14.71 1.38 -3.37
C GLY A 62 -13.47 2.27 -3.41
N PHE A 63 -13.66 3.53 -3.81
CA PHE A 63 -12.60 4.53 -3.81
C PHE A 63 -11.98 4.72 -2.42
N VAL A 64 -12.79 4.93 -1.37
CA VAL A 64 -12.28 5.11 0.00
C VAL A 64 -11.47 3.89 0.46
N SER A 65 -11.93 2.69 0.18
CA SER A 65 -11.19 1.46 0.48
C SER A 65 -9.85 1.40 -0.25
N LYS A 66 -9.82 1.78 -1.53
CA LYS A 66 -8.57 1.86 -2.32
C LYS A 66 -7.57 2.83 -1.69
N VAL A 67 -8.03 4.01 -1.27
CA VAL A 67 -7.21 5.02 -0.58
C VAL A 67 -6.67 4.45 0.74
N LEU A 68 -7.53 3.86 1.56
CA LEU A 68 -7.12 3.31 2.86
C LEU A 68 -6.10 2.17 2.71
N LEU A 69 -6.30 1.28 1.73
CA LEU A 69 -5.37 0.17 1.48
C LEU A 69 -3.95 0.68 1.16
N LYS A 70 -3.85 1.71 0.31
CA LYS A 70 -2.57 2.35 -0.03
C LYS A 70 -1.95 3.14 1.12
N THR A 71 -2.76 3.89 1.87
CA THR A 71 -2.28 4.74 2.97
C THR A 71 -1.83 3.96 4.20
N LEU A 72 -2.48 2.83 4.50
CA LEU A 72 -2.16 1.95 5.63
C LEU A 72 -1.09 0.92 5.28
N LYS A 73 -0.79 0.74 3.98
CA LYS A 73 0.07 -0.35 3.47
C LYS A 73 -0.40 -1.70 4.01
N LEU A 74 -1.70 -1.97 3.93
CA LEU A 74 -2.22 -3.27 4.32
C LEU A 74 -1.78 -4.32 3.29
N LYS A 75 -1.75 -5.59 3.71
CA LYS A 75 -1.47 -6.70 2.80
C LYS A 75 -2.60 -6.77 1.78
N GLU A 76 -2.25 -6.51 0.53
CA GLU A 76 -3.17 -6.56 -0.60
C GLU A 76 -3.52 -8.03 -0.91
N GLY A 77 -4.80 -8.32 -1.13
CA GLY A 77 -5.24 -9.60 -1.64
C GLY A 77 -4.74 -9.81 -3.08
N PHE A 78 -4.55 -11.06 -3.48
CA PHE A 78 -4.06 -11.42 -4.82
C PHE A 78 -4.85 -10.74 -5.94
N TRP A 79 -6.18 -10.68 -5.80
CA TRP A 79 -7.05 -10.06 -6.79
C TRP A 79 -6.88 -8.55 -6.91
N TYR A 80 -6.67 -7.86 -5.79
CA TYR A 80 -6.39 -6.43 -5.83
C TYR A 80 -5.01 -6.17 -6.42
N TRP A 81 -3.99 -6.94 -6.03
CA TRP A 81 -2.65 -6.85 -6.59
C TRP A 81 -2.66 -7.01 -8.13
N LEU A 82 -3.42 -7.97 -8.64
CA LEU A 82 -3.49 -8.25 -10.08
C LEU A 82 -4.27 -7.20 -10.88
N THR A 83 -5.39 -6.71 -10.34
CA THR A 83 -6.35 -5.90 -11.12
C THR A 83 -6.37 -4.42 -10.75
N GLY A 84 -6.01 -4.08 -9.51
CA GLY A 84 -6.16 -2.74 -8.93
C GLY A 84 -7.61 -2.29 -8.76
N TRP A 85 -8.60 -3.18 -8.89
CA TRP A 85 -10.02 -2.83 -8.88
C TRP A 85 -10.54 -2.54 -7.48
N GLU A 86 -11.41 -1.53 -7.38
CA GLU A 86 -11.96 -1.04 -6.12
C GLU A 86 -12.75 -2.10 -5.33
N ARG A 87 -13.45 -3.01 -6.02
CA ARG A 87 -14.17 -4.13 -5.39
C ARG A 87 -13.26 -4.97 -4.51
N TYR A 88 -12.04 -5.23 -4.97
CA TYR A 88 -11.10 -6.07 -4.23
C TYR A 88 -10.44 -5.29 -3.10
N ALA A 89 -10.18 -3.99 -3.28
CA ALA A 89 -9.78 -3.13 -2.16
C ALA A 89 -10.85 -3.08 -1.07
N LEU A 90 -12.13 -2.99 -1.45
CA LEU A 90 -13.24 -3.01 -0.50
C LEU A 90 -13.26 -4.32 0.28
N ARG A 91 -13.08 -5.45 -0.40
CA ARG A 91 -13.00 -6.76 0.26
C ARG A 91 -11.85 -6.80 1.28
N ASP A 92 -10.65 -6.41 0.88
CA ASP A 92 -9.48 -6.43 1.77
C ASP A 92 -9.68 -5.53 3.01
N ILE A 93 -10.31 -4.36 2.83
CA ILE A 93 -10.64 -3.43 3.92
C ILE A 93 -11.77 -3.97 4.82
N GLN A 94 -12.71 -4.73 4.27
CA GLN A 94 -13.75 -5.41 5.04
C GLN A 94 -13.16 -6.57 5.85
N ASP A 95 -12.27 -7.36 5.25
CA ASP A 95 -11.56 -8.46 5.91
C ASP A 95 -10.64 -7.94 7.04
N ALA A 96 -10.09 -6.73 6.89
CA ALA A 96 -9.35 -6.03 7.95
C ALA A 96 -10.26 -5.46 9.08
N GLY A 97 -11.58 -5.60 8.97
CA GLY A 97 -12.54 -5.13 9.97
C GLY A 97 -12.79 -3.61 9.98
N ILE A 98 -12.31 -2.87 8.98
CA ILE A 98 -12.44 -1.41 8.89
C ILE A 98 -13.84 -1.02 8.37
N MET A 99 -14.40 -1.82 7.46
CA MET A 99 -15.75 -1.62 6.91
C MET A 99 -16.61 -2.89 7.06
N LYS A 100 -17.93 -2.71 7.12
CA LYS A 100 -18.88 -3.85 7.14
C LYS A 100 -19.01 -4.51 5.76
N PRO A 101 -19.21 -5.85 5.68
CA PRO A 101 -19.18 -6.62 4.44
C PRO A 101 -20.40 -6.41 3.51
N PHE A 102 -21.53 -5.94 4.04
CA PHE A 102 -22.80 -5.91 3.30
C PHE A 102 -22.96 -4.73 2.32
N TYR A 103 -21.95 -3.90 2.17
CA TYR A 103 -22.02 -2.72 1.30
C TYR A 103 -21.37 -2.96 -0.06
N SER A 104 -21.96 -2.36 -1.10
CA SER A 104 -21.38 -2.34 -2.44
C SER A 104 -20.29 -1.28 -2.56
N GLN A 105 -19.37 -1.47 -3.51
CA GLN A 105 -18.33 -0.47 -3.83
C GLN A 105 -18.93 0.88 -4.24
N TRP A 106 -20.08 0.87 -4.91
CA TRP A 106 -20.77 2.06 -5.40
C TRP A 106 -21.55 2.80 -4.31
N SER A 107 -21.66 2.23 -3.11
CA SER A 107 -22.39 2.85 -2.01
C SER A 107 -21.67 4.12 -1.56
N LYS A 108 -22.42 5.22 -1.53
CA LYS A 108 -21.96 6.53 -1.06
C LYS A 108 -21.84 6.54 0.47
N LEU A 109 -20.93 7.33 0.99
CA LEU A 109 -20.76 7.55 2.42
C LEU A 109 -21.31 8.91 2.84
N SER A 110 -21.97 8.98 3.99
CA SER A 110 -22.15 10.26 4.69
C SER A 110 -20.82 10.70 5.31
N GLY A 111 -20.76 11.97 5.72
CA GLY A 111 -19.63 12.53 6.47
C GLY A 111 -19.27 11.73 7.72
N SER A 112 -20.28 11.46 8.55
CA SER A 112 -20.15 10.64 9.76
C SER A 112 -19.69 9.21 9.49
N GLN A 113 -20.19 8.57 8.42
CA GLN A 113 -19.73 7.24 8.03
C GLN A 113 -18.28 7.27 7.56
N LEU A 114 -17.89 8.26 6.76
CA LEU A 114 -16.53 8.42 6.28
C LEU A 114 -15.55 8.58 7.46
N ILE A 115 -15.85 9.47 8.40
CA ILE A 115 -15.06 9.65 9.61
C ILE A 115 -14.98 8.37 10.44
N GLY A 116 -16.10 7.64 10.60
CA GLY A 116 -16.12 6.37 11.32
C GLY A 116 -15.18 5.33 10.69
N VAL A 117 -15.14 5.26 9.35
CA VAL A 117 -14.20 4.39 8.63
C VAL A 117 -12.74 4.81 8.86
N PHE A 118 -12.43 6.11 8.79
CA PHE A 118 -11.07 6.62 9.05
C PHE A 118 -10.61 6.36 10.49
N ASN A 119 -11.52 6.47 11.47
CA ASN A 119 -11.23 6.13 12.86
C ASN A 119 -10.97 4.63 13.02
N ALA A 120 -11.77 3.77 12.40
CA ALA A 120 -11.55 2.31 12.42
C ALA A 120 -10.21 1.94 11.75
N ALA A 121 -9.86 2.60 10.64
CA ALA A 121 -8.57 2.44 9.99
C ALA A 121 -7.39 2.82 10.91
N LEU A 122 -7.52 3.93 11.65
CA LEU A 122 -6.53 4.35 12.64
C LEU A 122 -6.38 3.33 13.78
N GLU A 123 -7.47 2.72 14.25
CA GLU A 123 -7.42 1.67 15.26
C GLU A 123 -6.68 0.43 14.77
N VAL A 124 -6.92 0.01 13.52
CA VAL A 124 -6.18 -1.11 12.90
C VAL A 124 -4.70 -0.78 12.75
N GLU A 125 -4.36 0.44 12.31
CA GLU A 125 -2.98 0.92 12.20
C GLU A 125 -2.26 0.86 13.55
N LYS A 126 -2.91 1.37 14.61
CA LYS A 126 -2.38 1.34 15.99
C LYS A 126 -2.15 -0.07 16.49
N LYS A 127 -3.13 -0.98 16.29
CA LYS A 127 -3.01 -2.38 16.69
C LYS A 127 -1.84 -3.07 16.01
N ARG A 128 -1.63 -2.83 14.71
CA ARG A 128 -0.48 -3.40 13.98
C ARG A 128 0.84 -2.88 14.53
N ASN A 129 0.97 -1.58 14.72
CA ASN A 129 2.21 -0.98 15.22
C ASN A 129 2.54 -1.44 16.65
N HIS A 130 1.53 -1.60 17.51
CA HIS A 130 1.74 -2.11 18.87
C HIS A 130 2.23 -3.56 18.88
N ILE A 131 1.68 -4.43 18.01
CA ILE A 131 2.14 -5.82 17.85
C ILE A 131 3.59 -5.85 17.34
N GLU A 132 3.98 -4.93 16.46
CA GLU A 132 5.36 -4.84 15.97
C GLU A 132 6.35 -4.36 17.07
N GLU A 133 5.90 -3.53 18.03
CA GLU A 133 6.70 -3.09 19.18
C GLU A 133 6.86 -4.20 20.25
N GLU A 134 5.87 -5.08 20.41
CA GLU A 134 5.92 -6.20 21.36
C GLU A 134 6.77 -7.40 20.88
N ILE A 135 7.22 -7.42 19.61
CA ILE A 135 8.09 -8.46 19.05
C ILE A 135 9.50 -7.89 18.74
N PRO A 136 10.36 -7.61 19.73
CA PRO A 136 11.73 -7.19 19.46
C PRO A 136 12.72 -8.35 19.15
N GLU A 137 12.31 -9.62 19.15
CA GLU A 137 13.28 -10.73 19.24
C GLU A 137 13.17 -11.81 18.13
N VAL A 138 13.22 -11.46 16.83
CA VAL A 138 13.58 -12.45 15.77
C VAL A 138 14.24 -11.80 14.53
N LYS A 139 14.98 -10.70 14.66
CA LYS A 139 15.66 -10.08 13.50
C LYS A 139 17.18 -10.33 13.42
N GLU A 140 17.81 -10.95 14.41
CA GLU A 140 19.26 -11.17 14.39
C GLU A 140 19.70 -12.57 13.92
N GLU A 141 18.88 -13.62 13.99
CA GLU A 141 19.37 -14.97 13.65
C GLU A 141 19.45 -15.27 12.14
N GLN A 142 18.77 -14.54 11.26
CA GLN A 142 18.85 -14.82 9.82
C GLN A 142 20.04 -14.19 9.10
N LYS A 143 20.84 -13.35 9.78
CA LYS A 143 22.09 -12.81 9.22
C LYS A 143 23.31 -13.70 9.51
N SER A 144 23.26 -14.51 10.57
CA SER A 144 24.37 -15.39 10.98
C SER A 144 24.53 -16.63 10.09
N SER A 145 23.44 -17.18 9.53
CA SER A 145 23.51 -18.39 8.69
C SER A 145 23.91 -18.13 7.24
N GLN A 146 23.88 -16.89 6.74
CA GLN A 146 24.31 -16.56 5.36
C GLN A 146 25.79 -16.17 5.23
N GLU A 147 26.46 -15.74 6.31
CA GLU A 147 27.91 -15.43 6.25
C GLU A 147 28.80 -16.67 6.39
N LYS A 148 28.29 -17.80 6.92
CA LYS A 148 29.08 -19.03 7.06
C LYS A 148 29.23 -19.87 5.79
N SER A 149 28.46 -19.59 4.74
CA SER A 149 28.52 -20.37 3.48
C SER A 149 29.36 -19.73 2.37
N LEU A 150 29.91 -18.52 2.58
CA LEU A 150 30.71 -17.84 1.55
C LEU A 150 32.23 -18.03 1.68
N ASP A 151 32.73 -18.61 2.78
CA ASP A 151 34.17 -18.69 3.04
C ASP A 151 34.82 -20.07 2.74
N GLU A 152 34.04 -21.11 2.41
CA GLU A 152 34.58 -22.45 2.13
C GLU A 152 34.81 -22.78 0.64
N SER A 153 34.62 -21.82 -0.28
CA SER A 153 34.80 -22.07 -1.73
C SER A 153 36.13 -21.57 -2.32
N LYS A 154 37.05 -21.04 -1.50
CA LYS A 154 38.36 -20.52 -1.97
C LYS A 154 39.55 -21.30 -1.42
N THR A 155 39.53 -22.63 -1.51
CA THR A 155 40.77 -23.42 -1.41
C THR A 155 40.59 -24.76 -2.10
N GLY A 156 41.37 -25.00 -3.17
CA GLY A 156 41.61 -26.35 -3.70
C GLY A 156 41.33 -26.51 -5.18
N ASN A 157 42.29 -26.14 -6.03
CA ASN A 157 43.14 -27.10 -6.75
C ASN A 157 43.71 -26.49 -8.03
N ASN A 158 45.02 -26.23 -7.98
CA ASN A 158 45.88 -26.17 -9.14
C ASN A 158 46.27 -27.60 -9.58
N ASP A 159 46.64 -27.67 -10.85
CA ASP A 159 47.63 -28.56 -11.47
C ASP A 159 47.18 -29.78 -12.29
N LEU A 160 47.93 -29.90 -13.40
CA LEU A 160 48.16 -31.01 -14.36
C LEU A 160 47.35 -30.90 -15.68
N SER A 161 47.86 -30.22 -16.71
CA SER A 161 48.99 -30.55 -17.63
C SER A 161 48.59 -31.43 -18.84
N ASN A 162 48.63 -30.78 -20.02
CA ASN A 162 49.11 -31.18 -21.35
C ASN A 162 48.93 -32.59 -21.95
N SER A 163 48.95 -32.54 -23.31
CA SER A 163 49.22 -33.57 -24.32
C SER A 163 47.97 -34.26 -24.87
N ASP A 164 47.77 -34.49 -26.17
CA ASP A 164 48.44 -34.10 -27.41
C ASP A 164 47.53 -34.57 -28.58
N GLU A 165 47.82 -34.12 -29.80
CA GLU A 165 47.42 -34.71 -31.10
C GLU A 165 45.93 -34.77 -31.52
N SER A 166 45.56 -34.85 -32.80
CA SER A 166 45.91 -34.26 -34.09
C SER A 166 44.95 -34.90 -35.12
N LEU A 167 44.65 -34.19 -36.23
CA LEU A 167 44.13 -34.73 -37.52
C LEU A 167 42.65 -35.19 -37.52
N LYS A 168 41.81 -35.03 -38.55
CA LYS A 168 42.00 -34.74 -39.99
C LYS A 168 40.62 -34.44 -40.63
N SER A 169 40.57 -33.41 -41.48
CA SER A 169 39.95 -33.35 -42.83
C SER A 169 38.54 -33.90 -43.17
N ASN A 170 37.90 -33.16 -44.09
CA ASN A 170 36.96 -33.54 -45.15
C ASN A 170 35.45 -33.55 -44.82
N LYS A 171 34.52 -33.10 -45.68
CA LYS A 171 34.54 -32.50 -47.03
C LYS A 171 33.09 -32.07 -47.35
N LYS A 172 32.95 -31.10 -48.26
CA LYS A 172 31.72 -30.68 -48.96
C LYS A 172 30.91 -31.88 -49.49
N GLU A 173 29.58 -31.76 -49.44
CA GLU A 173 28.71 -31.60 -50.62
C GLU A 173 27.37 -30.99 -50.21
#